data_AF-A0A1T4RVZ2-F1
#
_entry.id   AF-A0A1T4RVZ2-F1
#
_cell.length_a   1.000
_cell.length_b   1.000
_cell.length_c   1.000
_cell.angle_alpha   90.00
_cell.angle_beta   90.00
_cell.angle_gamma   90.00
#
_symmetry.space_group_name_H-M   'P 1'
#
loop_
_entity.id
_entity.type
_entity.pdbx_description
1 polymer ?
#
loop_
_entity_poly.entity_id
_entity_poly.type
_entity_poly.pdbx_seq_one_letter_code
_entity_poly.pdbx_strand_id
1 'polypeptide(L)'
;MDKLFSDELQFYIDTARLKTARQKRRAVITARDKQLLQLSRYEKKLWKKSRQAIYVPLQPPIQKGYIRTFVLRDDVARGKQALFFQGILDKINTAQHFHRRDFKKKKRVRGKKVWVDKEQYLKKLLPWEVTKAAFTPEEAAYFETRMEFYERKGKEVEMTVFTQPWRFVLRVRPYMLTHRRVVDPELESRIQEVDNYITIRQLRHRMNWLTQSRRGGRRSWEPPVKVKERYKKKPLLQMLQEAYYDNID
;
A
#
# COMPACT_ATOMS: atom_id res chain seq x y z
N MET A 1 60.80 -4.80 -23.14
CA MET A 1 59.32 -4.70 -23.28
C MET A 1 59.07 -4.62 -24.77
N ASP A 2 58.98 -5.78 -25.41
CA ASP A 2 58.88 -5.85 -26.87
C ASP A 2 57.55 -5.26 -27.31
N LYS A 3 57.61 -4.33 -28.27
CA LYS A 3 56.42 -3.78 -28.89
C LYS A 3 55.73 -4.93 -29.63
N LEU A 4 54.55 -5.32 -29.14
CA LEU A 4 53.73 -6.39 -29.71
C LEU A 4 53.25 -6.11 -31.15
N PHE A 5 53.40 -4.88 -31.66
CA PHE A 5 52.98 -4.43 -33.00
C PHE A 5 53.96 -3.40 -33.58
N SER A 6 54.00 -3.28 -34.92
CA SER A 6 54.78 -2.24 -35.60
C SER A 6 54.20 -0.84 -35.36
N ASP A 7 55.05 0.19 -35.35
CA ASP A 7 54.63 1.57 -35.01
C ASP A 7 53.57 2.12 -35.98
N GLU A 8 53.57 1.70 -37.24
CA GLU A 8 52.56 2.04 -38.24
C GLU A 8 51.18 1.42 -37.92
N LEU A 9 51.15 0.17 -37.46
CA LEU A 9 49.92 -0.50 -37.04
C LEU A 9 49.34 0.15 -35.77
N GLN A 10 50.20 0.56 -34.85
CA GLN A 10 49.77 1.24 -33.64
C GLN A 10 49.16 2.62 -33.96
N PHE A 11 49.80 3.39 -34.84
CA PHE A 11 49.25 4.66 -35.34
C PHE A 11 47.91 4.47 -36.05
N TYR A 12 47.77 3.41 -36.86
CA TYR A 12 46.50 3.08 -37.52
C TYR A 12 45.38 2.71 -36.54
N ILE A 13 45.68 1.93 -35.49
CA ILE A 13 44.70 1.56 -34.45
C ILE A 13 44.22 2.80 -33.68
N ASP A 14 45.14 3.71 -33.34
CA ASP A 14 44.85 4.91 -32.56
C ASP A 14 44.06 5.96 -33.39
N THR A 15 44.34 6.06 -34.70
CA THR A 15 43.61 6.93 -35.62
C THR A 15 42.26 6.36 -36.06
N ALA A 16 42.10 5.02 -36.14
CA ALA A 16 40.88 4.37 -36.59
C ALA A 16 39.71 4.40 -35.60
N ARG A 17 39.86 5.02 -34.41
CA ARG A 17 38.83 5.14 -33.35
C ARG A 17 38.11 3.82 -33.06
N LEU A 18 38.84 2.70 -33.14
CA LEU A 18 38.27 1.37 -32.99
C LEU A 18 37.77 1.18 -31.56
N LYS A 19 36.53 0.72 -31.42
CA LYS A 19 35.97 0.45 -30.10
C LYS A 19 36.73 -0.67 -29.42
N THR A 20 37.18 -0.43 -28.19
CA THR A 20 37.80 -1.46 -27.36
C THR A 20 36.81 -2.58 -27.04
N ALA A 21 37.29 -3.77 -26.68
CA ALA A 21 36.44 -4.90 -26.29
C ALA A 21 35.42 -4.52 -25.20
N ARG A 22 35.83 -3.69 -24.22
CA ARG A 22 34.96 -3.15 -23.17
C ARG A 22 33.86 -2.26 -23.74
N GLN A 23 34.19 -1.36 -24.66
CA GLN A 23 33.23 -0.47 -25.31
C GLN A 23 32.22 -1.24 -26.16
N LYS A 24 32.67 -2.25 -26.92
CA LYS A 24 31.79 -3.15 -27.69
C LYS A 24 30.81 -3.87 -26.77
N ARG A 25 31.29 -4.48 -25.67
CA ARG A 25 30.42 -5.12 -24.66
C ARG A 25 29.41 -4.15 -24.04
N ARG A 26 29.84 -2.94 -23.66
CA ARG A 26 28.93 -1.91 -23.13
C ARG A 26 27.88 -1.46 -24.15
N ALA A 27 28.23 -1.38 -25.42
CA ALA A 27 27.29 -1.02 -26.48
C ALA A 27 26.16 -2.06 -26.60
N VAL A 28 26.49 -3.36 -26.56
CA VAL A 28 25.50 -4.45 -26.58
C VAL A 28 24.59 -4.40 -25.36
N ILE A 29 25.15 -4.24 -24.16
CA ILE A 29 24.37 -4.12 -22.91
C ILE A 29 23.43 -2.91 -22.98
N THR A 30 23.95 -1.75 -23.40
CA THR A 30 23.16 -0.52 -23.53
C THR A 30 22.04 -0.66 -24.55
N ALA A 31 22.29 -1.32 -25.68
CA ALA A 31 21.28 -1.58 -26.69
C ALA A 31 20.16 -2.47 -26.15
N ARG A 32 20.52 -3.55 -25.43
CA ARG A 32 19.56 -4.42 -24.74
C ARG A 32 18.75 -3.65 -23.69
N ASP A 33 19.40 -2.83 -22.88
CA ASP A 33 18.73 -2.02 -21.86
C ASP A 33 17.76 -1.00 -22.48
N LYS A 34 18.11 -0.40 -23.62
CA LYS A 34 17.19 0.48 -24.38
C LYS A 34 15.95 -0.27 -24.86
N GLN A 35 16.11 -1.49 -25.40
CA GLN A 35 14.98 -2.33 -25.80
C GLN A 35 14.07 -2.65 -24.59
N LEU A 36 14.64 -2.96 -23.43
CA LEU A 36 13.88 -3.21 -22.20
C LEU A 36 13.11 -1.98 -21.72
N LEU A 37 13.70 -0.78 -21.83
CA LEU A 37 13.01 0.47 -21.50
C LEU A 37 11.85 0.76 -22.46
N GLN A 38 12.03 0.50 -23.75
CA GLN A 38 10.94 0.61 -24.74
C GLN A 38 9.80 -0.35 -24.44
N LEU A 39 10.13 -1.62 -24.14
CA LEU A 39 9.15 -2.63 -23.74
C LEU A 39 8.38 -2.19 -22.48
N SER A 40 9.07 -1.66 -21.46
CA SER A 40 8.43 -1.14 -20.24
C SER A 40 7.47 0.02 -20.53
N ARG A 41 7.86 0.94 -21.43
CA ARG A 41 6.98 2.05 -21.84
C ARG A 41 5.76 1.52 -22.60
N TYR A 42 5.95 0.54 -23.46
CA TYR A 42 4.88 -0.08 -24.23
C TYR A 42 3.87 -0.79 -23.33
N GLU A 43 4.35 -1.64 -22.41
CA GLU A 43 3.54 -2.29 -21.40
C GLU A 43 2.71 -1.27 -20.60
N LYS A 44 3.34 -0.19 -20.11
CA LYS A 44 2.63 0.88 -19.37
C LYS A 44 1.54 1.54 -20.21
N LYS A 45 1.76 1.74 -21.52
CA LYS A 45 0.75 2.30 -22.42
C LYS A 45 -0.45 1.36 -22.56
N LEU A 46 -0.23 0.06 -22.74
CA LEU A 46 -1.31 -0.94 -22.82
C LEU A 46 -2.13 -0.98 -21.53
N TRP A 47 -1.47 -1.03 -20.36
CA TRP A 47 -2.16 -1.00 -19.07
C TRP A 47 -2.91 0.31 -18.83
N LYS A 48 -2.40 1.45 -19.31
CA LYS A 48 -3.12 2.73 -19.24
C LYS A 48 -4.41 2.66 -20.06
N LYS A 49 -4.36 2.18 -21.29
CA LYS A 49 -5.55 1.97 -22.13
C LYS A 49 -6.56 1.04 -21.47
N SER A 50 -6.08 -0.08 -20.92
CA SER A 50 -6.91 -1.08 -20.21
C SER A 50 -7.64 -0.48 -19.01
N ARG A 51 -6.99 0.43 -18.26
CA ARG A 51 -7.63 1.15 -17.14
C ARG A 51 -8.63 2.23 -17.57
N GLN A 52 -8.50 2.74 -18.80
CA GLN A 52 -9.39 3.74 -19.40
C GLN A 52 -10.59 3.10 -20.11
N ALA A 53 -10.81 1.79 -19.94
CA ALA A 53 -11.94 1.09 -20.54
C ALA A 53 -13.29 1.71 -20.11
N ILE A 54 -14.23 1.72 -21.06
CA ILE A 54 -15.58 2.23 -20.86
C ILE A 54 -16.37 1.25 -19.98
N TYR A 55 -17.20 1.80 -19.10
CA TYR A 55 -18.14 1.04 -18.28
C TYR A 55 -19.55 1.22 -18.83
N VAL A 56 -20.26 0.11 -19.04
CA VAL A 56 -21.63 0.09 -19.53
C VAL A 56 -22.57 -0.29 -18.38
N PRO A 57 -23.70 0.42 -18.20
CA PRO A 57 -24.65 0.09 -17.16
C PRO A 57 -25.25 -1.31 -17.35
N LEU A 58 -25.46 -2.02 -16.25
CA LEU A 58 -26.12 -3.32 -16.20
C LEU A 58 -27.60 -3.10 -15.85
N GLN A 59 -28.49 -3.67 -16.67
CA GLN A 59 -29.93 -3.65 -16.43
C GLN A 59 -30.47 -5.09 -16.54
N PRO A 60 -30.96 -5.70 -15.44
CA PRO A 60 -30.98 -5.20 -14.06
C PRO A 60 -29.58 -5.23 -13.40
N PRO A 61 -29.36 -4.48 -12.31
CA PRO A 61 -28.11 -4.57 -11.53
C PRO A 61 -27.96 -5.94 -10.88
N ILE A 62 -26.73 -6.45 -10.80
CA ILE A 62 -26.43 -7.80 -10.29
C ILE A 62 -25.93 -7.73 -8.86
N GLN A 63 -26.52 -8.50 -7.94
CA GLN A 63 -26.02 -8.60 -6.57
C GLN A 63 -24.75 -9.46 -6.51
N LYS A 64 -23.62 -8.87 -6.09
CA LYS A 64 -22.36 -9.61 -5.87
C LYS A 64 -22.21 -10.12 -4.44
N GLY A 65 -22.87 -9.47 -3.49
CA GLY A 65 -22.77 -9.81 -2.08
C GLY A 65 -23.45 -8.76 -1.20
N TYR A 66 -22.79 -8.43 -0.10
CA TYR A 66 -23.26 -7.46 0.88
C TYR A 66 -22.14 -6.47 1.22
N ILE A 67 -22.56 -5.25 1.54
CA ILE A 67 -21.71 -4.20 2.07
C ILE A 67 -22.30 -3.77 3.40
N ARG A 68 -21.43 -3.50 4.37
CA ARG A 68 -21.84 -2.83 5.61
C ARG A 68 -21.00 -1.58 5.83
N THR A 69 -21.68 -0.54 6.24
CA THR A 69 -21.12 0.80 6.49
C THR A 69 -21.69 1.32 7.80
N PHE A 70 -21.01 2.27 8.41
CA PHE A 70 -21.58 3.00 9.53
C PHE A 70 -22.61 4.01 9.03
N VAL A 71 -23.69 4.13 9.78
CA VAL A 71 -24.76 5.12 9.59
C VAL A 71 -25.02 5.75 10.97
N LEU A 72 -25.50 6.98 10.99
CA LEU A 72 -26.00 7.60 12.22
C LEU A 72 -27.04 6.70 12.89
N ARG A 73 -26.94 6.61 14.21
CA ARG A 73 -27.98 6.02 15.03
C ARG A 73 -29.25 6.89 14.94
N ASP A 74 -30.42 6.26 15.01
CA ASP A 74 -31.69 6.91 14.70
C ASP A 74 -32.02 8.10 15.63
N ASP A 75 -31.57 8.06 16.88
CA ASP A 75 -31.67 9.13 17.87
C ASP A 75 -30.85 10.37 17.48
N VAL A 76 -29.58 10.16 17.13
CA VAL A 76 -28.67 11.22 16.67
C VAL A 76 -29.14 11.78 15.33
N ALA A 77 -29.63 10.93 14.44
CA ALA A 77 -30.11 11.31 13.11
C ALA A 77 -31.35 12.23 13.16
N ARG A 78 -32.19 12.12 14.19
CA ARG A 78 -33.35 13.02 14.41
C ARG A 78 -32.99 14.30 15.18
N GLY A 79 -31.77 14.37 15.73
CA GLY A 79 -31.32 15.49 16.54
C GLY A 79 -30.83 16.69 15.72
N LYS A 80 -30.64 17.84 16.39
CA LYS A 80 -30.16 19.08 15.75
C LYS A 80 -28.74 18.96 15.16
N GLN A 81 -27.92 18.07 15.73
CA GLN A 81 -26.52 17.85 15.31
C GLN A 81 -26.38 16.74 14.25
N ALA A 82 -27.47 16.26 13.66
CA ALA A 82 -27.44 15.17 12.68
C ALA A 82 -26.49 15.46 11.50
N LEU A 83 -26.60 16.66 10.92
CA LEU A 83 -25.76 17.07 9.79
C LEU A 83 -24.27 17.16 10.17
N PHE A 84 -23.98 17.66 11.37
CA PHE A 84 -22.61 17.75 11.89
C PHE A 84 -21.97 16.37 12.00
N PHE A 85 -22.64 15.41 12.66
CA PHE A 85 -22.11 14.06 12.79
C PHE A 85 -22.12 13.28 11.47
N GLN A 86 -23.04 13.58 10.54
CA GLN A 86 -22.97 13.04 9.18
C GLN A 86 -21.69 13.51 8.47
N GLY A 87 -21.32 14.79 8.59
CA GLY A 87 -20.09 15.34 8.01
C GLY A 87 -18.83 14.68 8.57
N ILE A 88 -18.77 14.46 9.89
CA ILE A 88 -17.67 13.68 10.50
C ILE A 88 -17.66 12.26 9.94
N LEU A 89 -18.82 11.60 9.93
CA LEU A 89 -18.95 10.23 9.46
C LEU A 89 -18.46 10.07 8.03
N ASP A 90 -18.82 10.97 7.12
CA ASP A 90 -18.39 10.92 5.72
C ASP A 90 -16.86 10.95 5.55
N LYS A 91 -16.15 11.63 6.45
CA LYS A 91 -14.67 11.68 6.46
C LYS A 91 -14.03 10.40 6.99
N ILE A 92 -14.66 9.73 7.96
CA ILE A 92 -14.07 8.57 8.68
C ILE A 92 -14.77 7.23 8.39
N ASN A 93 -15.79 7.20 7.52
CA ASN A 93 -16.58 5.99 7.28
C ASN A 93 -15.71 4.90 6.66
N THR A 94 -16.00 3.66 7.04
CA THR A 94 -15.38 2.47 6.46
C THR A 94 -16.45 1.62 5.79
N ALA A 95 -16.12 1.12 4.61
CA ALA A 95 -16.96 0.19 3.87
C ALA A 95 -16.33 -1.20 3.90
N GLN A 96 -17.11 -2.19 4.32
CA GLN A 96 -16.66 -3.57 4.31
C GLN A 96 -17.56 -4.42 3.41
N HIS A 97 -16.94 -5.06 2.42
CA HIS A 97 -17.61 -6.00 1.53
C HIS A 97 -17.48 -7.43 2.04
N PHE A 98 -18.54 -8.22 1.89
CA PHE A 98 -18.54 -9.64 2.17
C PHE A 98 -19.56 -10.38 1.30
N HIS A 99 -19.35 -11.67 1.08
CA HIS A 99 -20.25 -12.48 0.24
C HIS A 99 -21.52 -12.91 1.00
N ARG A 100 -21.46 -13.03 2.34
CA ARG A 100 -22.62 -13.35 3.20
C ARG A 100 -23.16 -12.12 3.91
N ARG A 101 -24.45 -12.11 4.24
CA ARG A 101 -25.12 -11.02 4.96
C ARG A 101 -24.67 -10.90 6.42
N ASP A 102 -24.29 -12.01 7.05
CA ASP A 102 -24.01 -12.07 8.49
C ASP A 102 -22.61 -11.54 8.85
N PHE A 103 -21.72 -11.32 7.87
CA PHE A 103 -20.33 -10.91 8.08
C PHE A 103 -19.52 -11.82 9.03
N LYS A 104 -19.93 -13.08 9.22
CA LYS A 104 -19.20 -14.08 10.00
C LYS A 104 -18.07 -14.71 9.20
N LYS A 105 -16.91 -14.88 9.82
CA LYS A 105 -15.75 -15.60 9.26
C LYS A 105 -15.46 -16.86 10.08
N LYS A 106 -15.02 -17.93 9.42
CA LYS A 106 -14.50 -19.10 10.15
C LYS A 106 -13.13 -18.73 10.73
N LYS A 107 -12.97 -18.90 12.03
CA LYS A 107 -11.70 -18.78 12.75
C LYS A 107 -11.42 -20.11 13.44
N ARG A 108 -10.16 -20.56 13.44
CA ARG A 108 -9.76 -21.73 14.23
C ARG A 108 -9.48 -21.25 15.65
N VAL A 109 -10.21 -21.79 16.63
CA VAL A 109 -10.05 -21.49 18.05
C VAL A 109 -9.93 -22.82 18.77
N ARG A 110 -8.81 -23.04 19.48
CA ARG A 110 -8.51 -24.29 20.21
C ARG A 110 -8.78 -25.55 19.37
N GLY A 111 -8.27 -25.58 18.13
CA GLY A 111 -8.41 -26.73 17.22
C GLY A 111 -9.75 -26.85 16.48
N LYS A 112 -10.81 -26.16 16.90
CA LYS A 112 -12.14 -26.21 16.25
C LYS A 112 -12.35 -25.01 15.33
N LYS A 113 -13.10 -25.19 14.23
CA LYS A 113 -13.50 -24.10 13.32
C LYS A 113 -14.83 -23.49 13.81
N VAL A 114 -14.78 -22.28 14.33
CA VAL A 114 -15.96 -21.55 14.86
C VAL A 114 -16.27 -20.35 13.98
N TRP A 115 -17.55 -20.03 13.83
CA TRP A 115 -17.98 -18.79 13.19
C TRP A 115 -17.87 -17.63 14.18
N VAL A 116 -17.08 -16.63 13.82
CA VAL A 116 -16.88 -15.42 14.62
C VAL A 116 -17.31 -14.22 13.80
N ASP A 117 -17.97 -13.26 14.45
CA ASP A 117 -18.31 -12.00 13.82
C ASP A 117 -17.04 -11.28 13.40
N LYS A 118 -17.02 -10.83 12.14
CA LYS A 118 -15.93 -9.97 11.70
C LYS A 118 -16.20 -8.59 12.30
N GLU A 119 -15.31 -8.11 13.14
CA GLU A 119 -15.40 -6.75 13.67
C GLU A 119 -15.12 -5.71 12.57
N GLN A 120 -15.71 -4.53 12.72
CA GLN A 120 -15.41 -3.37 11.90
C GLN A 120 -15.38 -2.14 12.79
N TYR A 121 -14.39 -1.29 12.55
CA TYR A 121 -14.16 -0.06 13.27
C TYR A 121 -14.23 1.12 12.32
N LEU A 122 -14.50 2.31 12.87
CA LEU A 122 -14.33 3.57 12.14
C LEU A 122 -12.86 3.72 11.72
N LYS A 123 -12.62 4.54 10.70
CA LYS A 123 -11.27 4.78 10.22
C LYS A 123 -10.49 5.53 11.29
N LYS A 124 -9.38 4.94 11.73
CA LYS A 124 -8.34 5.62 12.51
C LYS A 124 -7.46 6.39 11.53
N LEU A 125 -7.19 7.66 11.84
CA LEU A 125 -6.50 8.55 10.91
C LEU A 125 -5.04 8.69 11.29
N LEU A 126 -4.17 8.60 10.29
CA LEU A 126 -2.76 8.98 10.46
C LEU A 126 -2.62 10.51 10.41
N PRO A 127 -1.52 11.09 10.92
CA PRO A 127 -1.36 12.55 10.97
C PRO A 127 -1.53 13.25 9.62
N TRP A 128 -1.04 12.63 8.54
CA TRP A 128 -1.18 13.15 7.17
C TRP A 128 -2.60 12.98 6.59
N GLU A 129 -3.42 12.08 7.14
CA GLU A 129 -4.82 11.95 6.76
C GLU A 129 -5.69 12.99 7.46
N VAL A 130 -5.35 13.36 8.70
CA VAL A 130 -6.02 14.43 9.45
C VAL A 130 -5.86 15.77 8.71
N THR A 131 -4.64 16.09 8.26
CA THR A 131 -4.40 17.31 7.47
C THR A 131 -5.18 17.32 6.16
N LYS A 132 -5.32 16.16 5.51
CA LYS A 132 -6.11 16.02 4.27
C LYS A 132 -7.62 16.12 4.51
N ALA A 133 -8.11 15.63 5.64
CA ALA A 133 -9.53 15.61 5.98
C ALA A 133 -10.08 17.00 6.35
N ALA A 134 -9.20 17.97 6.64
CA ALA A 134 -9.55 19.36 6.94
C ALA A 134 -10.71 19.45 7.94
N PHE A 135 -10.48 18.96 9.16
CA PHE A 135 -11.46 19.04 10.23
C PHE A 135 -11.64 20.49 10.70
N THR A 136 -12.88 20.87 10.98
CA THR A 136 -13.15 22.13 11.67
C THR A 136 -12.70 22.01 13.14
N PRO A 137 -12.42 23.12 13.83
CA PRO A 137 -12.03 23.08 15.25
C PRO A 137 -13.06 22.34 16.13
N GLU A 138 -14.34 22.49 15.81
CA GLU A 138 -15.44 21.79 16.51
C GLU A 138 -15.43 20.29 16.25
N GLU A 139 -15.19 19.85 15.01
CA GLU A 139 -15.07 18.42 14.68
C GLU A 139 -13.85 17.81 15.38
N ALA A 140 -12.73 18.53 15.41
CA ALA A 140 -11.47 18.08 16.01
C ALA A 140 -11.59 17.79 17.50
N ALA A 141 -12.50 18.46 18.22
CA ALA A 141 -12.76 18.23 19.64
C ALA A 141 -13.29 16.81 19.94
N TYR A 142 -13.85 16.12 18.94
CA TYR A 142 -14.34 14.74 19.07
C TYR A 142 -13.29 13.67 18.74
N PHE A 143 -12.04 14.08 18.56
CA PHE A 143 -10.93 13.19 18.27
C PHE A 143 -9.88 13.24 19.37
N GLU A 144 -9.25 12.10 19.59
CA GLU A 144 -8.13 11.94 20.51
C GLU A 144 -6.94 11.32 19.76
N THR A 145 -5.73 11.76 20.08
CA THR A 145 -4.51 11.16 19.55
C THR A 145 -4.06 10.05 20.48
N ARG A 146 -3.90 8.84 19.95
CA ARG A 146 -3.42 7.66 20.67
C ARG A 146 -2.22 7.04 19.97
N MET A 147 -1.28 6.52 20.74
CA MET A 147 -0.21 5.69 20.20
C MET A 147 -0.75 4.29 19.96
N GLU A 148 -0.80 3.87 18.70
CA GLU A 148 -1.25 2.53 18.33
C GLU A 148 -0.25 1.82 17.43
N PHE A 149 -0.18 0.50 17.55
CA PHE A 149 0.66 -0.32 16.70
C PHE A 149 0.11 -0.35 15.26
N TYR A 150 0.89 0.18 14.32
CA TYR A 150 0.52 0.18 12.92
C TYR A 150 1.06 -1.06 12.21
N GLU A 151 0.23 -2.10 12.12
CA GLU A 151 0.57 -3.42 11.54
C GLU A 151 1.31 -3.32 10.20
N ARG A 152 0.90 -2.40 9.32
CA ARG A 152 1.49 -2.25 7.99
C ARG A 152 2.95 -1.78 8.01
N LYS A 153 3.36 -1.01 9.02
CA LYS A 153 4.74 -0.55 9.21
C LYS A 153 5.47 -1.27 10.33
N GLY A 154 4.77 -2.09 11.11
CA GLY A 154 5.34 -2.84 12.24
C GLY A 154 5.89 -1.96 13.35
N LYS A 155 5.34 -0.75 13.53
CA LYS A 155 5.78 0.20 14.57
C LYS A 155 4.60 0.95 15.17
N GLU A 156 4.78 1.47 16.37
CA GLU A 156 3.82 2.38 17.00
C GLU A 156 3.82 3.73 16.28
N VAL A 157 2.63 4.24 16.01
CA VAL A 157 2.40 5.50 15.33
C VAL A 157 1.26 6.22 16.02
N GLU A 158 1.36 7.54 16.10
CA GLU A 158 0.25 8.40 16.52
C GLU A 158 -0.92 8.22 15.54
N MET A 159 -2.06 7.78 16.06
CA MET A 159 -3.30 7.68 15.33
C MET A 159 -4.37 8.52 16.02
N THR A 160 -5.09 9.30 15.21
CA THR A 160 -6.22 10.09 15.66
C THR A 160 -7.48 9.22 15.55
N VAL A 161 -8.13 9.02 16.69
CA VAL A 161 -9.28 8.13 16.87
C VAL A 161 -10.50 8.95 17.29
N PHE A 162 -11.68 8.58 16.79
CA PHE A 162 -12.92 9.23 17.16
C PHE A 162 -13.43 8.71 18.52
N THR A 163 -13.74 9.63 19.43
CA THR A 163 -14.00 9.32 20.85
C THR A 163 -15.40 8.78 21.12
N GLN A 164 -16.41 9.10 20.29
CA GLN A 164 -17.83 8.80 20.57
C GLN A 164 -18.47 7.80 19.57
N PRO A 165 -17.91 6.58 19.38
CA PRO A 165 -18.35 5.67 18.32
C PRO A 165 -19.80 5.18 18.46
N TRP A 166 -20.39 5.25 19.66
CA TRP A 166 -21.78 4.83 19.94
C TRP A 166 -22.84 5.61 19.16
N ARG A 167 -22.49 6.77 18.59
CA ARG A 167 -23.35 7.58 17.71
C ARG A 167 -23.60 6.92 16.36
N PHE A 168 -22.82 5.90 16.01
CA PHE A 168 -22.89 5.24 14.72
C PHE A 168 -23.23 3.75 14.89
N VAL A 169 -24.04 3.24 13.98
CA VAL A 169 -24.47 1.84 13.92
C VAL A 169 -24.14 1.26 12.56
N LEU A 170 -23.74 -0.02 12.54
CA LEU A 170 -23.49 -0.73 11.29
C LEU A 170 -24.81 -1.09 10.60
N ARG A 171 -24.93 -0.70 9.32
CA ARG A 171 -26.07 -1.07 8.48
C ARG A 171 -25.60 -1.93 7.32
N VAL A 172 -26.20 -3.10 7.18
CA VAL A 172 -25.94 -4.03 6.08
C VAL A 172 -26.88 -3.76 4.92
N ARG A 173 -26.35 -3.69 3.70
CA ARG A 173 -27.09 -3.54 2.45
C ARG A 173 -26.56 -4.52 1.39
N PRO A 174 -27.38 -4.94 0.41
CA PRO A 174 -26.89 -5.65 -0.76
C PRO A 174 -25.84 -4.83 -1.52
N TYR A 175 -24.76 -5.47 -1.95
CA TYR A 175 -23.76 -4.86 -2.82
C TYR A 175 -24.11 -5.16 -4.28
N MET A 176 -24.69 -4.17 -4.95
CA MET A 176 -25.15 -4.24 -6.33
C MET A 176 -24.06 -3.75 -7.28
N LEU A 177 -23.74 -4.55 -8.29
CA LEU A 177 -22.94 -4.15 -9.44
C LEU A 177 -23.87 -3.48 -10.46
N THR A 178 -23.65 -2.19 -10.66
CA THR A 178 -24.45 -1.37 -11.59
C THR A 178 -23.81 -1.21 -12.95
N HIS A 179 -22.50 -1.44 -13.06
CA HIS A 179 -21.76 -1.28 -14.31
C HIS A 179 -20.85 -2.48 -14.55
N ARG A 180 -20.70 -2.85 -15.81
CA ARG A 180 -19.67 -3.79 -16.27
C ARG A 180 -18.63 -3.07 -17.11
N ARG A 181 -17.39 -3.52 -17.00
CA ARG A 181 -16.30 -3.05 -17.85
C ARG A 181 -16.45 -3.68 -19.24
N VAL A 182 -16.37 -2.86 -20.30
CA VAL A 182 -16.26 -3.35 -21.67
C VAL A 182 -14.82 -3.81 -21.90
N VAL A 183 -14.68 -5.06 -22.32
CA VAL A 183 -13.39 -5.68 -22.57
C VAL A 183 -13.10 -5.61 -24.06
N ASP A 184 -11.93 -5.05 -24.40
CA ASP A 184 -11.37 -5.10 -25.75
C ASP A 184 -10.46 -6.34 -25.84
N PRO A 185 -10.87 -7.38 -26.59
CA PRO A 185 -10.14 -8.65 -26.63
C PRO A 185 -8.75 -8.50 -27.26
N GLU A 186 -8.57 -7.61 -28.24
CA GLU A 186 -7.27 -7.37 -28.87
C GLU A 186 -6.28 -6.76 -27.88
N LEU A 187 -6.76 -5.78 -27.10
CA LEU A 187 -5.95 -5.14 -26.07
C LEU A 187 -5.55 -6.13 -24.96
N GLU A 188 -6.46 -6.99 -24.51
CA GLU A 188 -6.15 -8.01 -23.50
C GLU A 188 -5.17 -9.07 -24.01
N SER A 189 -5.38 -9.57 -25.24
CA SER A 189 -4.44 -10.49 -25.88
C SER A 189 -3.04 -9.86 -25.95
N ARG A 190 -2.97 -8.60 -26.38
CA ARG A 190 -1.69 -7.90 -26.51
C ARG A 190 -1.00 -7.67 -25.16
N ILE A 191 -1.75 -7.40 -24.10
CA ILE A 191 -1.20 -7.32 -22.74
C ILE A 191 -0.63 -8.68 -22.33
N GLN A 192 -1.38 -9.75 -22.56
CA GLN A 192 -0.99 -11.10 -22.20
C GLN A 192 0.29 -11.54 -22.93
N GLU A 193 0.40 -11.29 -24.24
CA GLU A 193 1.61 -11.57 -25.02
C GLU A 193 2.86 -10.90 -24.43
N VAL A 194 2.75 -9.60 -24.10
CA VAL A 194 3.85 -8.83 -23.52
C VAL A 194 4.21 -9.35 -22.13
N ASP A 195 3.22 -9.67 -21.30
CA ASP A 195 3.47 -10.19 -19.95
C ASP A 195 4.09 -11.59 -19.97
N ASN A 196 3.63 -12.46 -20.87
CA ASN A 196 4.23 -13.77 -21.11
C ASN A 196 5.69 -13.64 -21.54
N TYR A 197 5.97 -12.76 -22.51
CA TYR A 197 7.34 -12.50 -22.97
C TYR A 197 8.26 -12.01 -21.84
N ILE A 198 7.78 -11.10 -21.00
CA ILE A 198 8.54 -10.57 -19.85
C ILE A 198 8.79 -11.67 -18.80
N THR A 199 7.76 -12.47 -18.52
CA THR A 199 7.78 -13.49 -17.46
C THR A 199 8.68 -14.66 -17.83
N ILE A 200 8.50 -15.24 -19.03
CA ILE A 200 9.31 -16.37 -19.51
C ILE A 200 10.79 -16.01 -19.52
N ARG A 201 11.12 -14.79 -19.93
CA ARG A 201 12.52 -14.31 -20.03
C ARG A 201 13.04 -13.62 -18.77
N GLN A 202 12.26 -13.60 -17.68
CA GLN A 202 12.61 -13.00 -16.40
C GLN A 202 13.13 -11.56 -16.50
N LEU A 203 12.56 -10.77 -17.43
CA LEU A 203 13.08 -9.42 -17.75
C LEU A 203 12.70 -8.37 -16.69
N ARG A 204 11.70 -8.69 -15.86
CA ARG A 204 11.10 -7.79 -14.87
C ARG A 204 12.12 -7.18 -13.91
N HIS A 205 13.07 -7.98 -13.42
CA HIS A 205 14.11 -7.52 -12.48
C HIS A 205 14.99 -6.43 -13.10
N ARG A 206 15.56 -6.69 -14.29
CA ARG A 206 16.41 -5.73 -15.00
C ARG A 206 15.63 -4.48 -15.40
N MET A 207 14.40 -4.63 -15.89
CA MET A 207 13.51 -3.51 -16.21
C MET A 207 13.24 -2.61 -15.00
N ASN A 208 12.97 -3.19 -13.83
CA ASN A 208 12.72 -2.43 -12.60
C ASN A 208 13.95 -1.66 -12.12
N TRP A 209 15.14 -2.25 -12.27
CA TRP A 209 16.42 -1.60 -11.98
C TRP A 209 16.67 -0.42 -12.92
N LEU A 210 16.51 -0.61 -14.24
CA LEU A 210 16.72 0.43 -15.26
C LEU A 210 15.73 1.59 -15.14
N THR A 211 14.46 1.29 -14.88
CA THR A 211 13.42 2.32 -14.73
C THR A 211 13.48 3.02 -13.38
N GLN A 212 14.41 2.63 -12.51
CA GLN A 212 14.49 3.05 -11.10
C GLN A 212 13.10 3.10 -10.48
N SER A 213 12.29 2.06 -10.75
CA SER A 213 10.87 2.11 -10.41
C SER A 213 10.77 2.56 -8.95
N ARG A 214 9.93 3.57 -8.69
CA ARG A 214 9.78 4.25 -7.39
C ARG A 214 9.47 3.33 -6.19
N ARG A 215 9.43 2.01 -6.39
CA ARG A 215 9.25 0.96 -5.39
C ARG A 215 10.55 0.21 -5.02
N GLY A 216 11.60 0.26 -5.83
CA GLY A 216 12.84 -0.53 -5.62
C GLY A 216 13.97 0.19 -4.89
N GLY A 217 13.94 1.53 -4.83
CA GLY A 217 15.10 2.33 -4.40
C GLY A 217 14.94 3.16 -3.12
N ARG A 218 13.84 3.00 -2.39
CA ARG A 218 13.67 3.62 -1.07
C ARG A 218 12.96 2.65 -0.14
N ARG A 219 13.63 1.55 0.21
CA ARG A 219 13.50 1.14 1.62
C ARG A 219 14.07 2.34 2.35
N SER A 220 13.23 3.15 3.00
CA SER A 220 13.75 4.07 3.99
C SER A 220 14.40 3.16 5.03
N TRP A 221 15.70 2.95 4.88
CA TRP A 221 16.55 2.70 6.02
C TRP A 221 16.44 3.98 6.84
N GLU A 222 15.34 4.13 7.57
CA GLU A 222 15.39 4.83 8.84
C GLU A 222 16.33 3.92 9.64
N PRO A 223 17.60 4.30 9.89
CA PRO A 223 18.37 3.55 10.87
C PRO A 223 17.48 3.48 12.11
N PRO A 224 17.29 2.30 12.73
CA PRO A 224 16.55 2.24 13.98
C PRO A 224 17.17 3.32 14.87
N VAL A 225 16.35 4.27 15.33
CA VAL A 225 16.80 5.20 16.36
C VAL A 225 17.28 4.27 17.46
N LYS A 226 18.59 4.18 17.66
CA LYS A 226 19.15 3.43 18.78
C LYS A 226 18.73 4.21 20.00
N VAL A 227 17.53 3.94 20.49
CA VAL A 227 17.11 4.34 21.82
C VAL A 227 18.08 3.58 22.70
N LYS A 228 19.17 4.24 23.11
CA LYS A 228 19.99 3.75 24.21
C LYS A 228 18.98 3.51 25.32
N GLU A 229 18.84 2.26 25.76
CA GLU A 229 17.99 1.92 26.91
C GLU A 229 18.30 2.97 27.99
N ARG A 230 17.34 3.86 28.29
CA ARG A 230 17.54 4.90 29.30
C ARG A 230 17.77 4.26 30.67
N TYR A 231 17.32 3.03 30.83
CA TYR A 231 17.52 2.20 32.00
C TYR A 231 18.88 1.52 31.92
N LYS A 232 19.75 1.81 32.89
CA LYS A 232 20.92 0.97 33.17
C LYS A 232 20.40 -0.45 33.40
N LYS A 233 21.04 -1.46 32.80
CA LYS A 233 20.73 -2.88 33.06
C LYS A 233 21.04 -3.20 34.53
N LYS A 234 20.09 -2.95 35.42
CA LYS A 234 20.17 -3.37 36.81
C LYS A 234 19.79 -4.86 36.87
N PRO A 235 20.53 -5.71 37.59
CA PRO A 235 20.10 -7.07 37.86
C PRO A 235 18.76 -7.06 38.61
N LEU A 236 17.91 -8.07 38.36
CA LEU A 236 16.57 -8.20 38.96
C LEU A 236 16.59 -8.00 40.49
N LEU A 237 17.63 -8.52 41.15
CA LEU A 237 17.80 -8.43 42.60
C LEU A 237 17.91 -6.98 43.10
N GLN A 238 18.62 -6.12 42.34
CA GLN A 238 18.75 -4.70 42.66
C GLN A 238 17.43 -3.94 42.44
N MET A 239 16.63 -4.33 41.43
CA MET A 239 15.31 -3.75 41.20
C MET A 239 14.30 -4.12 42.30
N LEU A 240 14.33 -5.38 42.76
CA LEU A 240 13.49 -5.85 43.86
C LEU A 240 13.86 -5.18 45.19
N GLN A 241 15.15 -4.94 45.41
CA GLN A 241 15.64 -4.28 46.61
C GLN A 241 15.25 -2.80 46.65
N GLU A 242 15.39 -2.06 45.53
CA GLU A 242 14.90 -0.68 45.41
C GLU A 242 13.38 -0.59 45.64
N ALA A 243 12.60 -1.47 45.01
CA ALA A 243 11.15 -1.51 45.22
C ALA A 243 10.75 -1.86 46.66
N TYR A 244 11.55 -2.64 47.38
CA TYR A 244 11.28 -2.95 48.79
C TYR A 244 11.51 -1.72 49.68
N TYR A 245 12.59 -0.98 49.46
CA TYR A 245 12.90 0.22 50.25
C TYR A 245 12.02 1.43 49.88
N ASP A 246 11.61 1.58 48.61
CA ASP A 246 10.69 2.63 48.16
C ASP A 246 9.26 2.50 48.76
N ASN A 247 8.92 1.33 49.31
CA ASN A 247 7.61 1.05 49.94
C ASN A 247 7.63 1.16 51.48
N ILE A 248 8.75 1.59 52.08
CA ILE A 248 8.94 1.69 53.54
C ILE A 248 8.99 3.15 54.02
N ASP A 249 9.03 4.12 53.10
CA ASP A 249 8.76 5.55 53.35
C ASP A 249 7.31 5.92 52.99
#